data_AF-A0A0B4R8A4-F1
#
_entry.id   AF-A0A0B4R8A4-F1
#
_cell.length_a   1.000
_cell.length_b   1.000
_cell.length_c   1.000
_cell.angle_alpha   90.00
_cell.angle_beta   90.00
_cell.angle_gamma   90.00
#
_symmetry.space_group_name_H-M   'P 1'
#
loop_
_entity.id
_entity.type
_entity.pdbx_description
1 polymer ?
#
loop_
_entity_poly.entity_id
_entity_poly.type
_entity_poly.pdbx_seq_one_letter_code
_entity_poly.pdbx_strand_id
1 'polypeptide(L)'
;MDFLYFPEDKSEYIPGIISVVIIFILSVLIVRLLVKASRKQVKSLEDQGYPVVYKDGFDDGKSEEEIFEPQKAADNANEKKIREKKET
;
A
#
# COMPACT_ATOMS: atom_id res chain seq x y z
N MET A 1 20.71 20.47 -35.02
CA MET A 1 20.14 20.76 -33.69
C MET A 1 18.66 20.48 -33.81
N ASP A 2 18.18 19.39 -33.22
CA ASP A 2 16.76 19.07 -33.22
C ASP A 2 16.06 20.05 -32.29
N PHE A 3 15.45 21.07 -32.89
CA PHE A 3 14.51 21.94 -32.22
C PHE A 3 13.35 21.05 -31.75
N LEU A 4 13.10 21.03 -30.44
CA LEU A 4 11.83 20.58 -29.92
C LEU A 4 10.72 21.31 -30.71
N TYR A 5 9.95 20.57 -31.50
CA TYR A 5 8.81 21.12 -32.23
C TYR A 5 7.71 21.38 -31.21
N PHE A 6 7.76 22.57 -30.64
CA PHE A 6 6.69 23.08 -29.82
C PHE A 6 5.68 23.72 -30.76
N PRO A 7 4.44 23.20 -30.84
CA PRO A 7 3.40 23.86 -31.62
C PRO A 7 3.26 25.32 -31.18
N GLU A 8 3.18 26.22 -32.17
CA GLU A 8 3.02 27.66 -31.93
C GLU A 8 1.68 27.96 -31.25
N ASP A 9 0.66 27.14 -31.50
CA ASP A 9 -0.62 27.20 -30.81
C ASP A 9 -0.66 26.21 -29.63
N LYS A 10 -0.86 26.77 -28.43
CA LYS A 10 -0.95 26.02 -27.18
C LYS A 10 -2.16 25.08 -27.14
N SER A 11 -3.15 25.30 -28.00
CA SER A 11 -4.33 24.44 -28.11
C SER A 11 -3.99 22.99 -28.48
N GLU A 12 -2.87 22.77 -29.18
CA GLU A 12 -2.45 21.43 -29.61
C GLU A 12 -1.94 20.55 -28.45
N TYR A 13 -1.57 21.14 -27.30
CA TYR A 13 -1.21 20.37 -26.09
C TYR A 13 -2.41 19.91 -25.26
N ILE A 14 -3.60 20.49 -25.48
CA ILE A 14 -4.83 20.15 -24.76
C ILE A 14 -5.12 18.64 -24.77
N PRO A 15 -5.08 17.92 -25.92
CA PRO A 15 -5.29 16.47 -25.93
C PRO A 15 -4.27 15.69 -25.08
N GLY A 16 -3.03 16.16 -25.02
CA GLY A 16 -1.99 15.56 -24.18
C GLY A 16 -2.28 15.70 -22.69
N ILE A 17 -2.64 16.91 -22.25
CA ILE A 17 -2.98 17.18 -20.84
C ILE A 17 -4.21 16.37 -20.42
N ILE A 18 -5.24 16.30 -21.28
CA ILE A 18 -6.44 15.50 -21.02
C ILE A 18 -6.08 14.03 -20.82
N SER A 19 -5.21 13.47 -21.68
CA SER A 19 -4.77 12.08 -21.58
C SER A 19 -4.04 11.80 -20.26
N VAL A 20 -3.14 12.71 -19.86
CA VAL A 20 -2.42 12.60 -18.58
C VAL A 20 -3.39 12.63 -17.40
N VAL A 21 -4.35 13.55 -17.40
CA VAL A 21 -5.35 13.67 -16.33
C VAL A 21 -6.21 12.41 -16.24
N ILE A 22 -6.67 11.86 -17.37
CA ILE A 22 -7.48 10.64 -17.39
C ILE A 22 -6.69 9.45 -16.81
N ILE A 23 -5.45 9.24 -17.26
CA ILE A 23 -4.60 8.14 -16.78
C ILE A 23 -4.30 8.32 -15.28
N PHE A 24 -4.05 9.55 -14.83
CA PHE A 24 -3.79 9.84 -13.43
C PHE A 24 -5.00 9.50 -12.55
N ILE A 25 -6.20 9.93 -12.95
CA ILE A 25 -7.44 9.62 -12.22
C ILE A 25 -7.66 8.09 -12.19
N LEU A 26 -7.50 7.42 -13.33
CA LEU A 26 -7.61 5.96 -13.41
C LEU A 26 -6.62 5.25 -12.48
N SER A 27 -5.35 5.68 -12.48
CA SER A 27 -4.31 5.13 -11.61
C SER A 27 -4.71 5.23 -10.13
N VAL A 28 -5.13 6.41 -9.68
CA VAL A 28 -5.58 6.63 -8.29
C VAL A 28 -6.78 5.74 -7.95
N LEU A 29 -7.74 5.61 -8.87
CA LEU A 29 -8.91 4.74 -8.67
C LEU A 29 -8.52 3.26 -8.56
N ILE A 30 -7.65 2.78 -9.45
CA ILE A 30 -7.16 1.39 -9.44
C ILE A 30 -6.45 1.09 -8.12
N VAL A 31 -5.53 1.96 -7.69
CA VAL A 31 -4.81 1.78 -6.42
C VAL A 31 -5.79 1.76 -5.25
N ARG A 32 -6.77 2.68 -5.23
CA ARG A 32 -7.80 2.69 -4.17
C ARG A 32 -8.62 1.40 -4.14
N LEU A 33 -9.04 0.89 -5.29
CA LEU A 33 -9.79 -0.35 -5.40
C LEU A 33 -8.96 -1.55 -4.95
N LEU A 34 -7.69 -1.61 -5.36
CA LEU A 34 -6.77 -2.68 -5.00
C LEU A 34 -6.52 -2.74 -3.49
N VAL A 35 -6.24 -1.60 -2.85
CA VAL A 35 -6.06 -1.54 -1.39
C VAL A 35 -7.33 -1.97 -0.66
N LYS A 36 -8.50 -1.50 -1.10
CA LYS A 36 -9.77 -1.88 -0.48
C LYS A 36 -10.05 -3.39 -0.62
N ALA A 37 -9.78 -3.97 -1.78
CA ALA A 37 -9.93 -5.40 -2.00
C ALA A 37 -8.92 -6.23 -1.20
N SER A 38 -7.68 -5.75 -1.07
CA SER A 38 -6.62 -6.39 -0.28
C SER A 38 -6.98 -6.45 1.21
N ARG A 39 -7.45 -5.33 1.79
CA ARG A 39 -7.88 -5.28 3.20
C ARG A 39 -8.98 -6.31 3.54
N LYS A 40 -9.89 -6.57 2.60
CA LYS A 40 -10.94 -7.58 2.78
C LYS A 40 -10.35 -9.00 2.84
N GLN A 41 -9.39 -9.30 1.96
CA GLN A 41 -8.73 -10.61 1.92
C GLN A 41 -7.91 -10.85 3.19
N VAL A 42 -7.15 -9.83 3.62
CA VAL A 42 -6.36 -9.91 4.84
C VAL A 42 -7.23 -10.20 6.07
N LYS A 43 -8.36 -9.49 6.21
CA LYS A 43 -9.29 -9.75 7.32
C LYS A 43 -9.79 -11.19 7.34
N SER A 44 -10.10 -11.75 6.17
CA SER A 44 -10.51 -13.16 6.06
C SER A 44 -9.39 -14.16 6.40
N LEU A 45 -8.12 -13.78 6.27
CA LEU A 45 -6.98 -14.62 6.66
C LEU A 45 -6.72 -14.58 8.18
N GLU A 46 -6.94 -13.42 8.80
CA GLU A 46 -6.87 -13.26 10.26
C GLU A 46 -7.92 -14.12 10.96
N ASP A 47 -9.16 -14.15 10.44
CA ASP A 47 -10.22 -15.03 10.91
C ASP A 47 -9.86 -16.53 10.79
N GLN A 48 -8.98 -16.89 9.85
CA GLN A 48 -8.47 -18.26 9.66
C GLN A 48 -7.27 -18.59 10.56
N GLY A 49 -6.83 -17.65 11.40
CA GLY A 49 -5.74 -17.85 12.36
C GLY A 49 -4.34 -17.62 11.80
N TYR A 50 -4.20 -17.06 10.60
CA TYR A 50 -2.90 -16.66 10.07
C TYR A 50 -2.48 -15.31 10.66
N PRO A 51 -1.22 -15.14 11.13
CA PRO A 51 -0.72 -13.86 11.58
C PRO A 51 -0.55 -12.94 10.37
N VAL A 52 -1.36 -11.87 10.27
CA VAL A 52 -1.23 -10.91 9.17
C VAL A 52 -0.59 -9.62 9.67
N VAL A 53 0.62 -9.35 9.18
CA VAL A 53 1.37 -8.14 9.52
C VAL A 53 0.91 -7.01 8.59
N TYR A 54 0.09 -6.10 9.10
CA TYR A 54 -0.26 -4.88 8.38
C TYR A 54 0.90 -3.89 8.45
N LYS A 55 1.41 -3.50 7.28
CA LYS A 55 2.20 -2.28 7.13
C LYS A 55 1.22 -1.16 6.79
N ASP A 56 0.57 -0.57 7.80
CA ASP A 56 -0.27 0.61 7.57
C ASP A 56 0.65 1.76 7.13
N GLY A 57 0.56 2.09 5.84
CA GLY A 57 1.37 3.13 5.23
C GLY A 57 0.88 4.51 5.63
N PHE A 58 1.31 4.99 6.79
CA PHE A 58 1.84 6.34 7.11
C PHE A 58 2.06 6.43 8.63
N ASP A 59 2.92 5.58 9.20
CA ASP A 59 3.36 5.72 10.59
C ASP A 59 4.82 5.25 10.72
N ASP A 60 5.69 6.24 10.89
CA ASP A 60 6.74 6.30 11.92
C ASP A 60 7.21 4.95 12.52
N GLY A 61 8.46 4.57 12.22
CA GLY A 61 9.36 4.13 13.29
C GLY A 61 9.36 2.67 13.77
N LYS A 62 9.09 1.66 12.93
CA LYS A 62 9.41 0.26 13.32
C LYS A 62 10.70 -0.29 12.69
N SER A 63 11.59 -0.66 13.61
CA SER A 63 12.97 -1.14 13.44
C SER A 63 13.11 -2.26 12.42
N GLU A 64 14.16 -2.13 11.61
CA GLU A 64 14.56 -2.99 10.49
C GLU A 64 14.68 -4.48 10.85
N GLU A 65 14.74 -4.82 12.14
CA GLU A 65 14.84 -6.19 12.66
C GLU A 65 13.58 -7.05 12.39
N GLU A 66 12.37 -6.47 12.39
CA GLU A 66 11.14 -7.22 12.02
C GLU A 66 11.03 -7.46 10.50
N ILE A 67 11.80 -6.72 9.70
CA ILE A 67 11.78 -6.80 8.22
C ILE A 67 12.55 -8.03 7.74
N PHE A 68 13.61 -8.42 8.46
CA PHE A 68 14.49 -9.50 8.03
C PHE A 68 14.12 -10.88 8.62
N GLU A 69 13.43 -10.93 9.76
CA GLU A 69 13.03 -12.19 10.41
C GLU A 69 11.53 -12.21 10.81
N PRO A 70 10.63 -12.64 9.91
CA PRO A 70 9.19 -12.68 10.17
C PRO A 70 8.77 -13.69 11.25
N GLN A 71 9.62 -14.67 11.58
CA GLN A 71 9.34 -15.64 12.64
C GLN A 71 9.42 -15.02 14.04
N LYS A 72 10.40 -14.14 14.32
CA LYS A 72 10.52 -13.51 15.64
C LYS A 72 9.36 -12.59 15.98
N ALA A 73 8.82 -11.88 14.98
CA ALA A 73 7.64 -11.04 15.18
C ALA A 73 6.40 -11.89 15.52
N ALA A 74 6.25 -13.04 14.87
CA ALA A 74 5.17 -13.99 15.16
C ALA A 74 5.31 -14.61 16.56
N ASP A 75 6.53 -14.97 16.96
CA ASP A 75 6.82 -15.54 18.29
C ASP A 75 6.54 -14.51 19.41
N ASN A 76 6.97 -13.26 19.23
CA ASN A 76 6.73 -12.18 20.19
C ASN A 76 5.23 -11.84 20.34
N ALA A 77 4.49 -11.83 19.22
CA ALA A 77 3.04 -11.61 19.25
C ALA A 77 2.29 -12.76 19.95
N ASN A 78 2.74 -14.00 19.72
CA ASN A 78 2.16 -15.17 20.37
C ASN A 78 2.48 -15.18 21.87
N GLU A 79 3.69 -14.80 22.27
CA GLU A 79 4.08 -14.69 23.67
C GLU A 79 3.27 -13.61 24.41
N LYS A 80 3.05 -12.44 23.78
CA LYS A 80 2.18 -11.39 24.33
C LYS A 80 0.76 -11.88 24.56
N LYS A 81 0.19 -12.59 23.57
CA LYS A 81 -1.17 -13.15 23.65
C LYS A 81 -1.31 -14.22 24.74
N ILE A 82 -0.24 -14.99 24.98
CA ILE A 82 -0.19 -15.98 26.07
C ILE A 82 -0.09 -15.28 27.44
N ARG A 83 0.64 -14.16 27.54
CA ARG A 83 0.77 -13.39 28.78
C ARG A 83 -0.56 -12.73 29.18
N GLU A 84 -1.27 -12.09 28.25
CA GLU A 84 -2.60 -11.50 28.53
C GLU A 84 -3.62 -12.55 28.99
N LYS A 85 -3.58 -13.76 28.43
CA LYS A 85 -4.46 -14.87 28.82
C LYS A 85 -4.11 -15.50 30.18
N LYS A 86 -2.92 -15.21 30.75
CA LYS A 86 -2.52 -15.66 32.10
C LYS A 86 -2.87 -14.64 33.18
N GLU A 87 -3.16 -13.40 32.82
CA GLU A 87 -3.54 -12.31 33.73
C GLU A 87 -5.07 -12.14 33.84
N THR A 88 -5.85 -13.02 33.18
CA THR A 88 -7.31 -13.20 33.36
C THR A 88 -7.62 -14.59 33.90
#